data_AF-A0AA51PIE7-F1
#
_entry.id   AF-A0AA51PIE7-F1
#
_cell.length_a   1.000
_cell.length_b   1.000
_cell.length_c   1.000
_cell.angle_alpha   90.00
_cell.angle_beta   90.00
_cell.angle_gamma   90.00
#
_symmetry.space_group_name_H-M   'P 1'
#
loop_
_entity.id
_entity.type
_entity.pdbx_description
1 polymer ?
#
loop_
_entity_poly.entity_id
_entity_poly.type
_entity_poly.pdbx_seq_one_letter_code
_entity_poly.pdbx_strand_id
1 'polypeptide(L)' 'NFLRPFREHHIDPTSITRHDFIETNGDNFAITIPVLARIVWQLLTYDTLTIVNQIHWIAYWYLCCIFVAMTN' A
#
# COMPACT_ATOMS: atom_id res chain seq x y z
N ASN A 1 -1.55 -15.47 11.82
CA ASN A 1 -2.63 -14.47 11.76
C ASN A 1 -2.63 -13.63 10.49
N PHE A 2 -1.48 -13.21 9.93
CA PHE A 2 -1.43 -12.46 8.66
C PHE A 2 -2.03 -13.20 7.44
N LEU A 3 -1.90 -14.53 7.37
CA LEU A 3 -2.47 -15.34 6.27
C LEU A 3 -3.93 -15.78 6.50
N ARG A 4 -4.56 -15.32 7.60
CA ARG A 4 -5.91 -15.76 7.96
C ARG A 4 -6.96 -15.32 6.93
N PRO A 5 -6.97 -14.06 6.43
CA PRO A 5 -7.96 -13.62 5.44
C PRO A 5 -7.89 -14.43 4.14
N PHE A 6 -6.67 -14.74 3.68
CA PHE A 6 -6.45 -15.61 2.52
C PHE A 6 -7.04 -17.02 2.71
N ARG A 7 -6.93 -17.59 3.92
CA ARG A 7 -7.50 -18.91 4.21
C ARG A 7 -9.02 -18.91 4.31
N GLU A 8 -9.60 -17.85 4.87
CA GLU A 8 -11.04 -17.68 5.00
C GLU A 8 -11.71 -17.47 3.63
N HIS A 9 -11.04 -16.79 2.71
CA HIS A 9 -11.51 -16.61 1.33
C HIS A 9 -11.65 -17.92 0.54
N HIS A 10 -10.82 -18.95 0.82
CA HIS A 10 -10.95 -20.26 0.16
C HIS A 10 -12.14 -21.09 0.68
N ILE A 11 -12.61 -20.79 1.89
CA ILE A 11 -13.78 -21.45 2.51
C ILE A 11 -15.05 -20.73 2.07
N ASP A 12 -15.01 -19.40 2.01
CA ASP A 12 -16.11 -18.55 1.57
C ASP A 12 -15.60 -17.35 0.77
N PRO A 13 -15.63 -17.41 -0.57
CA PRO A 13 -15.15 -16.32 -1.42
C PRO A 13 -16.01 -15.06 -1.31
N THR A 14 -17.24 -15.16 -0.78
CA THR A 14 -18.14 -14.02 -0.59
C THR A 14 -17.94 -13.31 0.76
N SER A 15 -17.04 -13.81 1.63
CA SER A 15 -16.62 -13.10 2.85
C SER A 15 -16.16 -11.66 2.55
N ILE A 16 -15.44 -11.44 1.46
CA ILE A 16 -14.92 -10.13 1.07
C ILE A 16 -16.01 -9.08 0.83
N THR A 17 -17.22 -9.47 0.39
CA THR A 17 -18.32 -8.50 0.12
C THR A 17 -19.09 -8.10 1.37
N ARG A 18 -18.82 -8.77 2.50
CA ARG A 18 -19.50 -8.55 3.77
C ARG A 18 -18.62 -7.79 4.78
N HIS A 19 -17.33 -7.65 4.46
CA HIS A 19 -16.37 -6.93 5.28
C HIS A 19 -16.37 -5.45 4.90
N ASP A 20 -15.98 -4.59 5.83
CA ASP A 20 -15.84 -3.16 5.53
C ASP A 20 -14.60 -2.89 4.66
N PHE A 21 -14.48 -1.64 4.18
CA PHE A 21 -13.38 -1.25 3.28
C PHE A 21 -11.99 -1.45 3.90
N ILE A 22 -11.86 -1.27 5.22
CA ILE A 22 -10.59 -1.33 5.94
C ILE A 22 -10.18 -2.79 6.13
N GLU A 23 -11.09 -3.63 6.59
CA GLU A 23 -10.87 -5.07 6.76
C GLU A 23 -10.58 -5.73 5.41
N THR A 24 -11.28 -5.30 4.35
CA THR A 24 -11.06 -5.80 3.00
C THR A 24 -9.68 -5.42 2.47
N ASN A 25 -9.17 -4.22 2.69
CA ASN A 25 -7.90 -3.80 2.08
C ASN A 25 -6.69 -3.82 3.03
N GLY A 26 -6.88 -4.18 4.30
CA GLY A 26 -5.88 -4.04 5.36
C GLY A 26 -4.56 -4.78 5.09
N ASP A 27 -4.62 -5.98 4.52
CA ASP A 27 -3.42 -6.75 4.18
C ASP A 27 -2.62 -6.08 3.06
N ASN A 28 -3.31 -5.59 2.01
CA ASN A 28 -2.66 -4.90 0.89
C ASN A 28 -2.11 -3.54 1.31
N PHE A 29 -2.81 -2.82 2.19
CA PHE A 29 -2.30 -1.61 2.81
C PHE A 29 -0.99 -1.87 3.55
N ALA A 30 -0.92 -2.92 4.37
CA ALA A 30 0.28 -3.25 5.15
C ALA A 30 1.51 -3.50 4.26
N ILE A 31 1.33 -4.08 3.08
CA ILE A 31 2.41 -4.34 2.11
C ILE A 31 3.02 -3.03 1.56
N THR A 32 2.24 -1.95 1.47
CA THR A 32 2.71 -0.67 0.93
C THR A 32 3.52 0.17 1.92
N ILE A 33 3.41 -0.11 3.23
CA ILE A 33 4.04 0.67 4.31
C ILE A 33 5.56 0.84 4.12
N PRO A 34 6.37 -0.19 3.78
CA PRO A 34 7.81 -0.02 3.63
C PRO A 34 8.20 0.94 2.50
N VAL A 35 7.44 0.94 1.40
CA VAL A 35 7.68 1.84 0.26
C VAL A 35 7.31 3.28 0.62
N LEU A 36 6.16 3.47 1.27
CA LEU A 36 5.74 4.78 1.76
C LEU A 36 6.72 5.34 2.80
N ALA A 37 7.22 4.51 3.71
CA ALA A 37 8.23 4.90 4.69
C ALA A 37 9.54 5.35 4.01
N ARG A 38 9.97 4.65 2.94
CA ARG A 38 11.11 5.08 2.13
C ARG A 38 10.86 6.43 1.47
N ILE A 39 9.67 6.67 0.91
CA ILE A 39 9.32 7.97 0.29
C ILE A 39 9.39 9.09 1.33
N VAL A 40 8.82 8.89 2.52
CA VAL A 40 8.89 9.86 3.61
C VAL A 40 10.35 10.15 3.98
N TRP A 41 11.17 9.10 4.14
CA TRP A 41 12.59 9.26 4.43
C TRP A 41 13.33 10.05 3.34
N GLN A 42 13.06 9.78 2.06
CA GLN A 42 13.65 10.55 0.95
C GLN A 42 13.26 12.02 1.02
N LEU A 43 11.98 12.33 1.23
CA LEU A 43 11.48 13.70 1.32
C LEU A 43 12.02 14.48 2.54
N LEU A 44 12.40 13.77 3.62
CA LEU A 44 12.98 14.39 4.81
C LEU A 44 14.50 14.56 4.74
N THR A 45 15.21 13.73 3.96
CA THR A 45 16.68 13.67 3.98
C THR A 45 17.36 14.19 2.71
N TYR A 46 16.68 14.17 1.55
CA TYR A 46 17.29 14.57 0.29
C TYR A 46 17.25 16.09 0.11
N ASP A 47 18.21 16.60 -0.64
CA ASP A 47 18.20 17.99 -1.07
C ASP A 47 17.12 18.25 -2.14
N THR A 48 16.68 19.50 -2.26
CA THR A 48 15.60 19.90 -3.16
C THR A 48 15.89 19.58 -4.63
N LEU A 49 17.14 19.69 -5.07
CA LEU A 49 17.51 19.42 -6.46
C LEU A 49 17.36 17.93 -6.78
N THR A 50 17.83 17.06 -5.87
CA THR A 50 17.67 15.61 -5.97
C THR A 50 16.19 15.22 -5.96
N ILE A 51 15.36 15.83 -5.10
CA ILE A 51 13.92 15.57 -5.08
C ILE A 51 13.27 15.95 -6.41
N VAL A 52 13.55 17.14 -6.96
CA VAL A 52 13.00 17.59 -8.25
C VAL A 52 13.43 16.65 -9.38
N ASN A 53 14.70 16.22 -9.40
CA ASN A 53 15.20 15.27 -10.40
C ASN A 53 14.59 13.86 -10.27
N GLN A 54 14.03 13.49 -9.12
CA GLN A 54 13.43 12.18 -8.88
C GLN A 54 11.90 12.24 -8.71
N ILE A 55 11.28 13.40 -8.90
CA ILE A 55 9.88 13.65 -8.54
C ILE A 55 8.91 12.72 -9.27
N HIS A 56 9.21 12.38 -10.52
CA HIS A 56 8.41 11.46 -11.33
C HIS A 56 8.42 10.04 -10.75
N TRP A 57 9.56 9.57 -10.24
CA TRP A 57 9.66 8.27 -9.56
C TRP A 57 8.98 8.27 -8.21
N ILE A 58 9.16 9.32 -7.42
CA ILE A 58 8.49 9.48 -6.12
C ILE A 58 6.97 9.48 -6.31
N ALA A 59 6.47 10.25 -7.28
CA ALA A 59 5.04 10.31 -7.60
C ALA A 59 4.50 8.97 -8.11
N TYR A 60 5.23 8.29 -9.00
CA TYR A 60 4.84 6.95 -9.49
C TYR A 60 4.68 5.96 -8.33
N TRP A 61 5.69 5.84 -7.46
CA TRP A 61 5.63 4.90 -6.34
C TRP A 61 4.57 5.27 -5.32
N TYR A 62 4.37 6.57 -5.07
CA TYR A 62 3.31 7.05 -4.20
C TYR A 62 1.92 6.65 -4.73
N LEU A 63 1.62 6.95 -5.99
CA LEU A 63 0.34 6.60 -6.60
C LEU A 63 0.15 5.09 -6.73
N CYS A 64 1.22 4.35 -7.00
CA CYS A 64 1.21 2.88 -7.01
C CYS A 64 0.84 2.31 -5.64
N CYS A 65 1.41 2.86 -4.55
CA CYS A 65 1.05 2.47 -3.19
C CYS A 65 -0.42 2.76 -2.89
N ILE A 66 -0.94 3.93 -3.27
CA ILE A 66 -2.37 4.25 -3.10
C ILE A 66 -3.25 3.26 -3.87
N PHE A 67 -2.90 2.94 -5.12
CA PHE A 67 -3.62 1.96 -5.92
C PHE A 67 -3.64 0.58 -5.24
N VAL A 68 -2.47 0.04 -4.89
CA VAL A 68 -2.34 -1.28 -4.24
C VAL A 68 -3.09 -1.32 -2.91
N ALA A 69 -3.00 -0.25 -2.11
CA ALA A 69 -3.68 -0.14 -0.83
C ALA A 69 -5.22 -0.12 -0.94
N MET A 70 -5.77 0.12 -2.13
CA MET A 70 -7.21 0.22 -2.38
C MET A 70 -7.77 -0.94 -3.21
N THR A 71 -6.93 -1.92 -3.57
CA THR A 71 -7.33 -3.06 -4.42
C THR A 71 -7.05 -4.37 -3.71
N ASN A 72 -8.07 -5.04 -3.18
CA ASN A 72 -8.07 -6.47 -2.83
C ASN A 72 -8.91 -7.26 -3.85
#